data_AF-A0AAV1AKH1-F1
#
_entry.id   AF-A0AAV1AKH1-F1
#
_cell.length_a   1.000
_cell.length_b   1.000
_cell.length_c   1.000
_cell.angle_alpha   90.00
_cell.angle_beta   90.00
_cell.angle_gamma   90.00
#
_symmetry.space_group_name_H-M   'P 1'
#
loop_
_entity.id
_entity.type
_entity.pdbx_description
1 polymer ?
#
loop_
_entity_poly.entity_id
_entity_poly.type
_entity_poly.pdbx_seq_one_letter_code
_entity_poly.pdbx_strand_id
1 'polypeptide(L)'
;MFYLREIITGKLVSFDADGLRLSIGFFDDIYIPTHHMPNPNRYEPENSNKNKGTWFWDYGEEIDSSFNINYTDKIKFQVQSVSYPPIPVEQPKESKPFAPMLVSDKWHFRRKQDRLWRIWH
;
A
#
# COMPACT_ATOMS: atom_id res chain seq x y z
N MET A 1 1.92 -4.56 17.51
CA MET A 1 2.44 -3.19 17.72
C MET A 1 3.29 -2.87 16.50
N PHE A 2 3.07 -1.73 15.85
CA PHE A 2 3.87 -1.30 14.69
C PHE A 2 5.05 -0.46 15.17
N TYR A 3 6.24 -0.67 14.61
CA TYR A 3 7.42 0.12 14.93
C TYR A 3 7.76 1.08 13.79
N LEU A 4 8.12 2.32 14.13
CA LEU A 4 8.59 3.29 13.14
C LEU A 4 9.79 2.73 12.37
N ARG A 5 9.81 2.96 11.06
CA ARG A 5 10.82 2.47 10.10
C ARG A 5 10.81 0.96 9.85
N GLU A 6 9.91 0.20 10.46
CA GLU A 6 9.73 -1.22 10.16
C GLU A 6 9.26 -1.42 8.72
N ILE A 7 9.73 -2.49 8.05
CA ILE A 7 9.29 -2.87 6.71
C ILE A 7 8.26 -3.99 6.84
N ILE A 8 7.04 -3.73 6.37
CA ILE A 8 5.91 -4.65 6.48
C ILE A 8 5.42 -5.02 5.09
N THR A 9 4.86 -6.22 4.95
CA THR A 9 4.24 -6.68 3.70
C THR A 9 2.72 -6.74 3.86
N GLY A 10 2.00 -5.90 3.11
CA GLY A 10 0.55 -5.88 3.04
C GLY A 10 0.01 -6.39 1.70
N LYS A 11 -1.29 -6.61 1.64
CA LYS A 11 -2.07 -6.89 0.44
C LYS A 11 -2.98 -5.72 0.15
N LEU A 12 -3.16 -5.38 -1.12
CA LEU A 12 -4.10 -4.34 -1.52
C LEU A 12 -5.54 -4.77 -1.23
N VAL A 13 -6.29 -3.92 -0.54
CA VAL A 13 -7.71 -4.15 -0.22
C VAL A 13 -8.60 -3.25 -1.06
N SER A 14 -8.19 -1.99 -1.27
CA SER A 14 -8.87 -1.03 -2.13
C SER A 14 -7.95 0.13 -2.46
N PHE A 15 -8.35 0.96 -3.41
CA PHE A 15 -7.65 2.17 -3.79
C PHE A 15 -8.64 3.18 -4.37
N ASP A 16 -8.25 4.44 -4.35
CA ASP A 16 -8.96 5.56 -4.95
C ASP A 16 -7.94 6.47 -5.66
N ALA A 17 -8.39 7.63 -6.15
CA ALA A 17 -7.52 8.59 -6.82
C ALA A 17 -6.47 9.23 -5.89
N ASP A 18 -6.63 9.11 -4.56
CA ASP A 18 -5.80 9.76 -3.55
C ASP A 18 -4.81 8.79 -2.87
N GLY A 19 -5.00 7.46 -3.03
CA GLY A 19 -4.07 6.48 -2.49
C GLY A 19 -4.53 5.02 -2.49
N LEU A 20 -3.82 4.22 -1.69
CA LEU A 20 -4.01 2.78 -1.53
C LEU A 20 -4.38 2.42 -0.09
N ARG A 21 -5.25 1.44 0.08
CA ARG A 21 -5.56 0.80 1.36
C ARG A 21 -5.05 -0.64 1.39
N LEU A 22 -4.29 -0.97 2.43
CA LEU A 22 -3.67 -2.28 2.58
C LEU A 22 -4.13 -3.02 3.83
N SER A 23 -4.05 -4.35 3.76
CA SER A 23 -4.20 -5.23 4.92
C SER A 23 -3.00 -6.14 5.10
N ILE A 24 -2.65 -6.38 6.36
CA ILE A 24 -1.61 -7.33 6.78
C ILE A 24 -2.22 -8.58 7.45
N GLY A 25 -3.52 -8.83 7.26
CA GLY A 25 -4.24 -9.95 7.83
C GLY A 25 -5.12 -9.53 9.00
N PHE A 26 -4.53 -9.23 10.16
CA PHE A 26 -5.27 -8.83 11.36
C PHE A 26 -5.61 -7.32 11.42
N PHE A 27 -5.07 -6.54 10.48
CA PHE A 27 -5.22 -5.09 10.43
C PHE A 27 -5.33 -4.65 8.96
N ASP A 28 -6.36 -3.87 8.64
CA ASP A 28 -6.75 -3.45 7.28
C ASP A 28 -6.87 -1.92 7.12
N ASP A 29 -6.55 -1.16 8.17
CA ASP A 29 -6.60 0.32 8.16
C ASP A 29 -5.21 0.94 7.94
N ILE A 30 -4.49 0.45 6.93
CA ILE A 30 -3.21 1.00 6.48
C ILE A 30 -3.46 1.82 5.23
N TYR A 31 -3.19 3.13 5.29
CA TYR A 31 -3.40 4.03 4.17
C TYR A 31 -2.08 4.61 3.66
N ILE A 32 -1.83 4.43 2.36
CA ILE A 32 -0.70 5.05 1.67
C ILE A 32 -1.26 6.11 0.71
N PRO A 33 -1.02 7.40 0.98
CA PRO A 33 -1.44 8.45 0.07
C PRO A 33 -0.51 8.51 -1.16
N THR A 34 -1.01 9.06 -2.28
CA THR A 34 -0.28 9.14 -3.55
C THR A 34 1.10 9.80 -3.43
N HIS A 35 1.23 10.86 -2.62
CA HIS A 35 2.52 11.55 -2.43
C HIS A 35 3.59 10.70 -1.71
N HIS A 36 3.19 9.56 -1.13
CA HIS A 36 4.06 8.57 -0.51
C HIS A 36 4.29 7.32 -1.37
N MET A 37 3.61 7.22 -2.52
CA MET A 37 3.85 6.18 -3.50
C MET A 37 5.16 6.44 -4.25
N PRO A 38 5.76 5.41 -4.87
CA PRO A 38 6.93 5.58 -5.72
C PRO A 38 6.64 6.56 -6.86
N ASN A 39 7.56 7.48 -7.15
CA ASN A 39 7.46 8.38 -8.30
C ASN A 39 8.31 7.85 -9.46
N PRO A 40 7.86 7.98 -10.71
CA PRO A 40 6.55 8.48 -11.14
C PRO A 40 5.41 7.45 -10.96
N ASN A 41 4.23 7.90 -10.54
CA ASN A 41 3.01 7.08 -10.49
C ASN A 41 1.83 7.82 -11.14
N ARG A 42 0.83 7.07 -11.58
CA ARG A 42 -0.41 7.62 -12.13
C ARG A 42 -1.63 6.75 -11.82
N TYR A 43 -2.79 7.40 -11.69
CA TYR A 43 -4.08 6.76 -11.59
C TYR A 43 -4.85 6.93 -12.90
N GLU A 44 -5.29 5.82 -13.49
CA GLU A 44 -6.16 5.82 -14.66
C GLU A 44 -7.58 5.38 -14.25
N PRO A 45 -8.56 6.30 -14.21
CA PRO A 45 -9.94 5.94 -13.90
C PRO A 45 -10.55 5.08 -15.01
N GLU A 46 -11.39 4.13 -14.64
CA GLU A 46 -12.11 3.28 -15.58
C GLU A 46 -13.29 4.06 -16.18
N ASN A 47 -13.35 4.14 -17.52
CA ASN A 47 -14.37 4.91 -18.25
C ASN A 47 -15.82 4.55 -17.86
N SER A 48 -16.06 3.29 -17.49
CA SER A 48 -17.38 2.77 -17.16
C SER A 48 -17.80 3.04 -15.71
N ASN A 49 -16.85 3.30 -14.82
CA ASN A 49 -17.14 3.49 -13.40
C ASN A 49 -16.11 4.44 -12.77
N LYS A 50 -16.55 5.66 -12.44
CA LYS A 50 -15.70 6.69 -11.82
C LYS A 50 -15.09 6.27 -10.47
N ASN A 51 -15.64 5.24 -9.83
CA ASN A 51 -15.14 4.69 -8.57
C ASN A 51 -14.18 3.51 -8.77
N LYS A 52 -13.82 3.19 -10.01
CA LYS A 52 -12.84 2.17 -10.37
C LYS A 52 -11.76 2.79 -11.23
N GLY A 53 -10.58 2.21 -11.18
CA GLY A 53 -9.43 2.63 -11.97
C GLY A 53 -8.28 1.66 -11.80
N THR A 54 -7.12 2.01 -12.31
CA THR A 54 -5.89 1.24 -12.13
C THR A 54 -4.77 2.18 -11.73
N TRP A 55 -4.04 1.81 -10.70
CA TRP A 55 -2.80 2.49 -10.33
C TRP A 55 -1.64 1.90 -11.10
N PHE A 56 -0.79 2.77 -11.63
CA PHE A 56 0.44 2.41 -12.29
C PHE A 56 1.63 3.04 -11.58
N TRP A 57 2.69 2.24 -11.44
CA TRP A 57 4.01 2.73 -11.09
C TRP A 57 4.91 2.60 -12.31
N ASP A 58 5.38 3.75 -12.81
CA ASP A 58 6.28 3.83 -13.95
C ASP A 58 7.72 3.75 -13.44
N TYR A 59 8.36 2.60 -13.63
CA TYR A 59 9.68 2.31 -13.10
C TYR A 59 10.75 2.41 -14.20
N GLY A 60 11.23 3.62 -14.46
CA GLY A 60 12.34 3.83 -15.41
C GLY A 60 11.94 4.70 -16.59
N GLU A 61 12.81 4.75 -17.60
CA GLU A 61 12.65 5.63 -18.77
C GLU A 61 12.00 4.94 -19.98
N GLU A 62 11.88 3.61 -19.95
CA GLU A 62 11.26 2.84 -21.03
C GLU A 62 9.72 2.85 -20.90
N ILE A 63 9.03 3.02 -22.03
CA ILE A 63 7.56 3.12 -22.12
C ILE A 63 6.86 1.87 -21.55
N ASP A 64 7.47 0.70 -21.71
CA ASP A 64 6.90 -0.58 -21.25
C ASP A 64 7.25 -0.90 -19.78
N SER A 65 8.01 -0.04 -19.09
CA SER A 65 8.37 -0.22 -17.68
C SER A 65 7.28 0.30 -16.73
N SER A 66 6.01 -0.01 -17.02
CA SER A 66 4.88 0.33 -16.16
C SER A 66 4.40 -0.91 -15.41
N PHE A 67 4.25 -0.80 -14.09
CA PHE A 67 3.71 -1.86 -13.23
C PHE A 67 2.29 -1.52 -12.81
N ASN A 68 1.31 -2.35 -13.16
CA ASN A 68 -0.07 -2.20 -12.72
C ASN A 68 -0.27 -2.78 -11.32
N ILE A 69 -0.69 -1.95 -10.38
CA ILE A 69 -0.93 -2.34 -9.00
C ILE A 69 -2.29 -3.04 -8.92
N ASN A 70 -2.30 -4.31 -8.54
CA ASN A 70 -3.49 -5.15 -8.50
C ASN A 70 -3.76 -5.73 -7.08
N TYR A 71 -4.94 -6.32 -6.90
CA TYR A 71 -5.37 -6.91 -5.61
C TYR A 71 -4.59 -8.17 -5.18
N THR A 72 -3.91 -8.84 -6.10
CA THR A 72 -3.08 -10.03 -5.80
C THR A 72 -1.66 -9.67 -5.36
N ASP A 73 -1.24 -8.42 -5.57
CA ASP A 73 0.12 -7.99 -5.29
C ASP A 73 0.40 -7.91 -3.78
N LYS A 74 1.62 -8.32 -3.43
CA LYS A 74 2.18 -8.12 -2.09
C LYS A 74 3.06 -6.88 -2.10
N ILE A 75 2.74 -6.00 -1.18
CA ILE A 75 3.19 -4.63 -1.15
C ILE A 75 4.11 -4.45 0.06
N LYS A 76 5.34 -3.99 -0.16
CA LYS A 76 6.29 -3.71 0.93
C LYS A 76 6.40 -2.21 1.18
N PHE A 77 6.06 -1.79 2.39
CA PHE A 77 6.08 -0.39 2.79
C PHE A 77 6.85 -0.22 4.10
N GLN A 78 7.39 0.97 4.29
CA GLN A 78 8.06 1.34 5.53
C GLN A 78 7.11 2.16 6.40
N VAL A 79 6.97 1.76 7.66
CA VAL A 79 6.12 2.46 8.62
C VAL A 79 6.67 3.86 8.88
N GLN A 80 5.94 4.92 8.52
CA GLN A 80 6.39 6.30 8.76
C GLN A 80 5.76 6.94 9.98
N SER A 81 4.47 6.71 10.22
CA SER A 81 3.77 7.25 11.36
C SER A 81 2.62 6.33 11.76
N VAL A 82 2.39 6.24 13.06
CA VAL A 82 1.31 5.46 13.66
C VAL A 82 0.54 6.39 14.60
N SER A 83 -0.70 6.71 14.24
CA SER A 83 -1.61 7.52 15.03
C SER A 83 -2.66 6.62 15.66
N TYR A 84 -2.93 6.77 16.95
CA TYR A 84 -4.00 6.03 17.61
C TYR A 84 -5.13 7.00 17.93
N PRO A 85 -6.25 7.03 17.17
CA PRO A 85 -7.37 7.88 17.55
C PRO A 85 -7.83 7.51 18.98
N PRO A 86 -8.24 8.50 19.80
CA PRO A 86 -8.76 8.23 21.13
C PRO A 86 -10.00 7.34 21.02
N ILE A 87 -10.07 6.32 21.89
CA ILE A 87 -11.22 5.41 21.94
C ILE A 87 -12.47 6.22 22.29
N PRO A 88 -13.52 6.22 21.44
CA PRO A 88 -14.77 6.85 21.77
C PRO A 88 -15.29 6.23 23.07
N VAL A 89 -15.47 7.05 24.10
CA VAL A 89 -15.92 6.61 25.44
C VAL A 89 -17.34 6.01 25.37
N GLU A 90 -18.13 6.44 24.38
CA GLU A 90 -19.44 5.89 24.07
C GLU A 90 -19.45 5.29 22.65
N GLN A 91 -19.60 3.97 22.58
CA GLN A 91 -19.92 3.25 21.36
C GLN A 91 -21.39 2.81 21.44
N PRO A 92 -22.25 3.19 20.46
CA PRO A 92 -23.58 2.61 20.35
C PRO A 92 -23.47 1.08 20.35
N LYS A 93 -24.37 0.36 21.03
CA LYS A 93 -24.33 -1.11 21.16
C LYS A 93 -24.27 -1.86 19.81
N GLU A 94 -24.56 -1.18 18.70
CA GLU A 94 -24.56 -1.72 17.34
C GLU A 94 -23.38 -1.25 16.47
N SER A 95 -22.42 -0.47 16.99
CA SER A 95 -21.28 -0.02 16.19
C SER A 95 -20.24 -1.13 15.99
N LYS A 96 -19.58 -1.12 14.82
CA LYS A 96 -18.40 -1.95 14.56
C LYS A 96 -17.29 -1.65 15.59
N PRO A 97 -16.48 -2.65 16.00
CA PRO A 97 -15.39 -2.45 16.94
C PRO A 97 -14.45 -1.34 16.47
N PHE A 98 -14.09 -0.44 17.38
CA PHE A 98 -13.16 0.64 17.11
C PHE A 98 -11.76 0.09 16.73
N ALA A 99 -11.24 0.52 15.58
CA ALA A 99 -9.87 0.25 15.15
C ALA A 99 -8.96 1.36 15.70
N PRO A 100 -8.16 1.10 16.76
CA PRO A 100 -7.51 2.16 17.51
C PRO A 100 -6.25 2.70 16.84
N MET A 101 -5.95 2.38 15.57
CA MET A 101 -4.66 2.69 14.95
C MET A 101 -4.85 3.13 13.50
N LEU A 102 -4.10 4.15 13.08
CA LEU A 102 -4.09 4.79 11.78
C LEU A 102 -2.62 4.93 11.37
N VAL A 103 -2.19 4.20 10.35
CA VAL A 103 -0.79 4.18 9.90
C VAL A 103 -0.66 4.94 8.58
N SER A 104 0.23 5.94 8.51
CA SER A 104 0.54 6.68 7.27
C SER A 104 1.99 6.40 6.85
N ASP A 105 2.17 5.87 5.64
CA ASP A 105 3.42 5.18 5.23
C ASP A 105 3.95 5.60 3.86
N LYS A 106 5.26 5.41 3.66
CA LYS A 106 6.01 5.65 2.41
C LYS A 106 6.66 4.38 1.92
N TRP A 107 6.56 4.13 0.61
CA TRP A 107 7.01 2.89 0.01
C TRP A 107 8.49 2.89 -0.37
N HIS A 108 9.16 1.77 -0.10
CA HIS A 108 10.52 1.50 -0.54
C HIS A 108 10.65 0.09 -1.12
N PHE A 109 10.92 0.02 -2.42
CA PHE A 109 11.16 -1.23 -3.15
C PHE A 109 12.65 -1.60 -3.12
N ARG A 110 13.00 -2.78 -2.60
CA ARG A 110 14.36 -3.35 -2.66
C ARG A 110 14.32 -4.62 -3.50
N ARG A 111 14.93 -4.59 -4.70
CA ARG A 111 15.11 -5.78 -5.57
C ARG A 111 16.01 -6.80 -4.87
N LYS A 112 15.61 -8.08 -4.86
CA LYS A 112 16.58 -9.19 -4.84
C LYS A 112 17.12 -9.33 -6.27
N GLN A 113 18.42 -9.14 -6.42
CA GLN A 113 19.16 -9.51 -7.61
C GLN A 113 19.66 -10.94 -7.35
N ASP A 114 18.87 -11.95 -7.73
CA ASP A 114 19.37 -13.33 -7.81
C ASP A 114 20.34 -13.40 -8.99
N ARG A 115 21.60 -13.12 -8.68
CA ARG A 115 22.72 -13.21 -9.59
C ARG A 115 23.22 -14.66 -9.59
N LEU A 116 23.28 -15.21 -10.80
CA LEU A 116 24.19 -16.28 -11.24
C LEU A 116 23.79 -17.72 -10.89
N TRP A 117 23.03 -18.32 -11.82
CA TRP A 117 23.26 -19.68 -12.24
C TRP A 117 24.77 -19.88 -12.46
N ARG A 118 25.37 -20.71 -11.59
CA ARG A 118 26.76 -21.17 -11.74
C ARG A 118 26.90 -21.87 -13.08
N ILE A 119 27.71 -21.28 -13.93
CA ILE A 119 28.39 -21.97 -15.02
C ILE A 119 29.61 -22.66 -14.39
N TRP A 120 29.74 -23.97 -14.64
CA TRP A 120 30.84 -24.91 -14.31
C TRP A 120 31.07 -25.32 -12.84
N HIS A 121 30.73 -26.58 -12.51
CA HIS A 121 31.68 -27.70 -12.56
C HIS A 121 30.95 -29.01 -12.85
#